data_AF-A0A1Y6D1J6-F1
#
_entry.id   AF-A0A1Y6D1J6-F1
#
_cell.length_a   1.000
_cell.length_b   1.000
_cell.length_c   1.000
_cell.angle_alpha   90.00
_cell.angle_beta   90.00
_cell.angle_gamma   90.00
#
_symmetry.space_group_name_H-M   'P 1'
#
loop_
_entity.id
_entity.type
_entity.pdbx_description
1 polymer ?
#
loop_
_entity_poly.entity_id
_entity_poly.type
_entity_poly.pdbx_seq_one_letter_code
_entity_poly.pdbx_strand_id
1 'polypeptide(L)'
;MALSLMAYAHEGARAVLGDRRAKTLVLLGLAEALCAGGVLGWGMALAFVAGLAAVVYGVLALRWIGAKPQGDDRLRQAASGPGRAIRSCWESRYPGLAKFGGAGFVLIALTLGWAVAWGCALGVALAGWLVWAGVEVPALARHRAVEAARSGAGPAFAVVLRGGAALGGLALGLGVLGLAGYYSLLMAADAQEALRPLVGVAFGVSLVALAARLEAWAGGGAAVVLDLCETYIATLVATMLLGGSLAAEAGRAYPLVLAGVGLAAALAAVAVARLDKGRKIVETLYQTALLAVGLALVVDYPATLAAFAGVGAEVSAHGVFFAAVLGGALTLLLAVLAEYHADNGRGPVRRIVEADAIGPAARIGAGFAVVLRSTTGPVLAVCACLWGAHQAAGLYGIAVAATALVSLAGVFVMLDAYGSGLDGLAAQAGLPKTARDATATLDAAGAAVRPVVRAYTVGAAGLAALALFFAYARGPGGAVALDLGDYRVVIGVFVGGLLPYLFGGLLMEAAGRAGRDIQESLVPAALPLAVPVLVGVALGKAALGGLMVGVIVTGLFLAVAMLIGGAAWESAKRYFGNSVRAKSGPESGADPVGGGEDGFYQAVVGPALPPLMKLVNLVALLIVSWL
;
A
#
# COMPACT_ATOMS: atom_id res chain seq x y z
N MET A 1 0.11 -21.40 19.96
CA MET A 1 -1.09 -20.52 19.82
C MET A 1 -0.97 -19.50 18.69
N ALA A 2 0.08 -18.66 18.63
CA ALA A 2 0.32 -17.80 17.45
C ALA A 2 0.61 -18.60 16.16
N LEU A 3 1.44 -19.65 16.23
CA LEU A 3 1.67 -20.62 15.15
C LEU A 3 0.41 -21.38 14.72
N SER A 4 -0.53 -21.62 15.64
CA SER A 4 -1.80 -22.28 15.35
C SER A 4 -2.84 -21.32 14.79
N LEU A 5 -2.88 -20.05 15.19
CA LEU A 5 -3.75 -19.00 14.60
C LEU A 5 -3.40 -18.71 13.13
N MET A 6 -2.12 -18.85 12.80
CA MET A 6 -1.59 -18.57 11.48
C MET A 6 -1.67 -19.79 10.55
N ALA A 7 -1.45 -21.00 11.08
CA ALA A 7 -1.83 -22.26 10.43
C ALA A 7 -3.36 -22.36 10.25
N TYR A 8 -4.16 -21.88 11.22
CA TYR A 8 -5.60 -21.68 11.07
C TYR A 8 -5.96 -20.55 10.10
N ALA A 9 -5.09 -19.60 9.78
CA ALA A 9 -5.41 -18.64 8.72
C ALA A 9 -5.29 -19.30 7.33
N HIS A 10 -4.38 -20.25 7.15
CA HIS A 10 -4.21 -21.00 5.89
C HIS A 10 -5.16 -22.20 5.77
N GLU A 11 -5.21 -23.07 6.78
CA GLU A 11 -6.17 -24.18 6.87
C GLU A 11 -7.57 -23.69 7.17
N GLY A 12 -7.75 -22.65 7.99
CA GLY A 12 -9.04 -22.05 8.26
C GLY A 12 -9.54 -21.13 7.16
N ALA A 13 -8.73 -20.56 6.25
CA ALA A 13 -9.29 -19.97 5.03
C ALA A 13 -9.81 -21.06 4.06
N ARG A 14 -9.10 -22.20 3.94
CA ARG A 14 -9.58 -23.37 3.19
C ARG A 14 -10.77 -24.06 3.85
N ALA A 15 -10.79 -24.15 5.18
CA ALA A 15 -11.86 -24.74 5.98
C ALA A 15 -13.04 -23.78 6.18
N VAL A 16 -12.86 -22.46 6.25
CA VAL A 16 -13.97 -21.49 6.23
C VAL A 16 -14.63 -21.45 4.85
N LEU A 17 -13.92 -21.78 3.76
CA LEU A 17 -14.56 -21.94 2.45
C LEU A 17 -15.22 -23.32 2.26
N GLY A 18 -14.71 -24.39 2.90
CA GLY A 18 -15.20 -25.76 2.79
C GLY A 18 -16.22 -26.23 3.86
N ASP A 19 -16.13 -25.74 5.09
CA ASP A 19 -16.85 -26.22 6.28
C ASP A 19 -17.96 -25.23 6.70
N ARG A 20 -19.20 -25.72 6.80
CA ARG A 20 -20.36 -24.92 7.20
C ARG A 20 -20.25 -24.41 8.64
N ARG A 21 -19.59 -25.14 9.55
CA ARG A 21 -19.50 -24.73 10.97
C ARG A 21 -18.55 -23.55 11.16
N ALA A 22 -17.42 -23.55 10.48
CA ALA A 22 -16.47 -22.43 10.47
C ALA A 22 -17.08 -21.15 9.85
N LYS A 23 -17.85 -21.28 8.77
CA LYS A 23 -18.64 -20.16 8.22
C LYS A 23 -19.61 -19.58 9.24
N THR A 24 -20.30 -20.47 9.96
CA THR A 24 -21.29 -20.07 10.97
C THR A 24 -20.62 -19.35 12.14
N LEU A 25 -19.44 -19.79 12.60
CA LEU A 25 -18.67 -19.13 13.66
C LEU A 25 -18.10 -17.77 13.23
N VAL A 26 -17.60 -17.63 12.00
CA VAL A 26 -17.17 -16.32 11.47
C VAL A 26 -18.36 -15.38 11.30
N LEU A 27 -19.50 -15.88 10.83
CA LEU A 27 -20.76 -15.12 10.74
C LEU A 27 -21.32 -14.77 12.11
N LEU A 28 -21.16 -15.63 13.12
CA LEU A 28 -21.54 -15.37 14.51
C LEU A 28 -20.62 -14.34 15.17
N GLY A 29 -19.30 -14.39 14.93
CA GLY A 29 -18.37 -13.36 15.41
C GLY A 29 -18.57 -12.01 14.72
N LEU A 30 -18.91 -12.01 13.42
CA LEU A 30 -19.36 -10.81 12.70
C LEU A 30 -20.72 -10.33 13.21
N ALA A 31 -21.65 -11.22 13.53
CA ALA A 31 -22.95 -10.88 14.10
C ALA A 31 -22.84 -10.36 15.53
N GLU A 32 -21.95 -10.90 16.37
CA GLU A 32 -21.63 -10.35 17.70
C GLU A 32 -20.96 -8.98 17.58
N ALA A 33 -20.04 -8.78 16.63
CA ALA A 33 -19.46 -7.46 16.35
C ALA A 33 -20.51 -6.45 15.86
N LEU A 34 -21.50 -6.90 15.07
CA LEU A 34 -22.63 -6.09 14.63
C LEU A 34 -23.63 -5.82 15.78
N CYS A 35 -23.87 -6.79 16.67
CA CYS A 35 -24.76 -6.66 17.84
C CYS A 35 -24.12 -5.83 18.97
N ALA A 36 -22.79 -5.82 19.09
CA ALA A 36 -22.05 -4.87 19.91
C ALA A 36 -22.20 -3.41 19.41
N GLY A 37 -22.73 -3.22 18.19
CA GLY A 37 -23.11 -1.92 17.62
C GLY A 37 -24.15 -1.13 18.43
N GLY A 38 -24.82 -1.74 19.42
CA GLY A 38 -25.65 -1.01 20.39
C GLY A 38 -24.87 -0.11 21.35
N VAL A 39 -23.53 -0.28 21.43
CA VAL A 39 -22.62 0.48 22.32
C VAL A 39 -21.73 1.46 21.52
N LEU A 40 -21.75 1.40 20.19
CA LEU A 40 -20.76 2.09 19.33
C LEU A 40 -21.39 3.25 18.55
N GLY A 41 -20.74 4.41 18.56
CA GLY A 41 -21.16 5.59 17.79
C GLY A 41 -21.32 5.31 16.28
N TRP A 42 -22.19 6.09 15.62
CA TRP A 42 -22.61 5.88 14.22
C TRP A 42 -21.44 5.75 13.23
N GLY A 43 -20.31 6.42 13.47
CA GLY A 43 -19.15 6.36 12.59
C GLY A 43 -18.48 5.00 12.55
N MET A 44 -18.48 4.29 13.69
CA MET A 44 -17.98 2.92 13.77
C MET A 44 -18.89 1.96 13.00
N ALA A 45 -20.20 2.10 13.18
CA ALA A 45 -21.19 1.29 12.47
C ALA A 45 -21.06 1.44 10.95
N LEU A 46 -20.86 2.67 10.46
CA LEU A 46 -20.62 2.92 9.04
C LEU A 46 -19.37 2.19 8.54
N ALA A 47 -18.27 2.26 9.28
CA ALA A 47 -17.01 1.60 8.92
C ALA A 47 -17.16 0.06 8.87
N PHE A 48 -17.88 -0.53 9.82
CA PHE A 48 -18.20 -1.96 9.82
C PHE A 48 -19.06 -2.35 8.61
N VAL A 49 -20.14 -1.60 8.36
CA VAL A 49 -21.04 -1.89 7.24
C VAL A 49 -20.30 -1.77 5.91
N ALA A 50 -19.51 -0.71 5.71
CA ALA A 50 -18.71 -0.51 4.52
C ALA A 50 -17.65 -1.61 4.34
N GLY A 51 -16.93 -1.96 5.41
CA GLY A 51 -15.94 -3.03 5.40
C GLY A 51 -16.55 -4.40 5.08
N LEU A 52 -17.70 -4.72 5.69
CA LEU A 52 -18.43 -5.96 5.40
C LEU A 52 -18.95 -5.98 3.95
N ALA A 53 -19.52 -4.86 3.48
CA ALA A 53 -20.00 -4.74 2.11
C ALA A 53 -18.86 -4.93 1.10
N ALA A 54 -17.66 -4.42 1.39
CA ALA A 54 -16.48 -4.61 0.56
C ALA A 54 -16.00 -6.06 0.52
N VAL A 55 -15.99 -6.75 1.66
CA VAL A 55 -15.66 -8.18 1.73
C VAL A 55 -16.69 -9.00 0.95
N VAL A 56 -17.98 -8.72 1.13
CA VAL A 56 -19.07 -9.39 0.41
C VAL A 56 -18.93 -9.16 -1.10
N TYR A 57 -18.72 -7.91 -1.54
CA TYR A 57 -18.47 -7.60 -2.94
C TYR A 57 -17.28 -8.39 -3.48
N GLY A 58 -16.15 -8.42 -2.75
CA GLY A 58 -14.96 -9.15 -3.16
C GLY A 58 -15.23 -10.64 -3.34
N VAL A 59 -15.92 -11.28 -2.39
CA VAL A 59 -16.31 -12.70 -2.51
C VAL A 59 -17.24 -12.93 -3.70
N LEU A 60 -18.23 -12.05 -3.92
CA LEU A 60 -19.15 -12.16 -5.07
C LEU A 60 -18.42 -11.98 -6.40
N ALA A 61 -17.49 -11.04 -6.48
CA ALA A 61 -16.65 -10.82 -7.65
C ALA A 61 -15.76 -12.05 -7.94
N LEU A 62 -15.15 -12.66 -6.91
CA LEU A 62 -14.38 -13.89 -7.07
C LEU A 62 -15.24 -15.07 -7.53
N ARG A 63 -16.47 -15.21 -7.02
CA ARG A 63 -17.42 -16.23 -7.50
C ARG A 63 -17.80 -16.01 -8.96
N TRP A 64 -18.05 -14.76 -9.35
CA TRP A 64 -18.36 -14.40 -10.73
C TRP A 64 -17.18 -14.69 -11.67
N ILE A 65 -15.95 -14.36 -11.27
CA ILE A 65 -14.73 -14.71 -12.01
C ILE A 65 -14.62 -16.23 -12.09
N GLY A 66 -14.79 -16.94 -10.97
CA GLY A 66 -14.73 -18.40 -10.89
C GLY A 66 -15.63 -19.12 -11.89
N ALA A 67 -16.80 -18.56 -12.17
CA ALA A 67 -17.78 -19.06 -13.13
C ALA A 67 -17.41 -18.81 -14.61
N LYS A 68 -16.39 -17.99 -14.91
CA LYS A 68 -15.93 -17.77 -16.29
C LYS A 68 -15.13 -18.97 -16.82
N PRO A 69 -15.17 -19.22 -18.15
CA PRO A 69 -14.41 -20.29 -18.78
C PRO A 69 -12.92 -20.20 -18.47
N GLN A 70 -12.30 -21.35 -18.20
CA GLN A 70 -10.88 -21.42 -17.83
C GLN A 70 -9.94 -21.51 -19.04
N GLY A 71 -10.49 -21.69 -20.25
CA GLY A 71 -9.74 -21.98 -21.48
C GLY A 71 -9.16 -23.39 -21.50
N ASP A 72 -8.35 -23.66 -22.53
CA ASP A 72 -7.80 -24.99 -22.83
C ASP A 72 -6.72 -25.43 -21.83
N ASP A 73 -6.40 -26.74 -21.78
CA ASP A 73 -5.39 -27.31 -20.88
C ASP A 73 -4.02 -26.66 -21.00
N ARG A 74 -3.62 -26.25 -22.21
CA ARG A 74 -2.37 -25.50 -22.43
C ARG A 74 -2.36 -24.17 -21.70
N LEU A 75 -3.48 -23.43 -21.76
CA LEU A 75 -3.62 -22.15 -21.05
C LEU A 75 -3.60 -22.36 -19.54
N ARG A 76 -4.25 -23.42 -19.05
CA ARG A 76 -4.24 -23.78 -17.62
C ARG A 76 -2.84 -24.17 -17.12
N GLN A 77 -2.08 -24.93 -17.90
CA GLN A 77 -0.71 -25.30 -17.57
C GLN A 77 0.23 -24.09 -17.58
N ALA A 78 0.13 -23.21 -18.58
CA ALA A 78 0.92 -21.98 -18.67
C ALA A 78 0.63 -21.03 -17.50
N ALA A 79 -0.66 -20.80 -17.18
CA ALA A 79 -1.07 -19.87 -16.14
C ALA A 79 -0.73 -20.34 -14.71
N SER A 80 -0.57 -21.64 -14.50
CA SER A 80 -0.30 -22.19 -13.17
C SER A 80 1.18 -22.13 -12.76
N GLY A 81 2.10 -21.86 -13.70
CA GLY A 81 3.54 -21.77 -13.42
C GLY A 81 3.92 -20.68 -12.40
N PRO A 82 3.60 -19.41 -12.63
CA PRO A 82 4.00 -18.31 -11.73
C PRO A 82 3.42 -18.44 -10.31
N GLY A 83 2.16 -18.87 -10.18
CA GLY A 83 1.52 -19.07 -8.88
C GLY A 83 2.13 -20.22 -8.07
N ARG A 84 2.52 -21.32 -8.72
CA ARG A 84 3.23 -22.44 -8.06
C ARG A 84 4.59 -22.03 -7.52
N ALA A 85 5.35 -21.24 -8.27
CA ALA A 85 6.66 -20.76 -7.83
C ALA A 85 6.56 -19.89 -6.56
N ILE A 86 5.62 -18.93 -6.56
CA ILE A 86 5.38 -18.07 -5.39
C ILE A 86 4.91 -18.89 -4.19
N ARG A 87 4.00 -19.85 -4.39
CA ARG A 87 3.49 -20.69 -3.31
C ARG A 87 4.59 -21.55 -2.68
N SER A 88 5.47 -22.14 -3.48
CA SER A 88 6.63 -22.90 -2.99
C SER A 88 7.59 -22.03 -2.17
N CYS A 89 7.86 -20.79 -2.63
CA CYS A 89 8.64 -19.82 -1.87
C CYS A 89 7.96 -19.47 -0.53
N TRP A 90 6.65 -19.23 -0.55
CA TRP A 90 5.88 -18.96 0.68
C TRP A 90 5.97 -20.15 1.66
N GLU A 91 5.68 -21.37 1.20
CA GLU A 91 5.67 -22.57 2.04
C GLU A 91 7.05 -22.87 2.66
N SER A 92 8.14 -22.60 1.93
CA SER A 92 9.51 -22.77 2.45
C SER A 92 9.94 -21.69 3.43
N ARG A 93 9.48 -20.43 3.27
CA ARG A 93 9.92 -19.29 4.10
C ARG A 93 9.02 -19.02 5.30
N TYR A 94 7.73 -19.34 5.19
CA TYR A 94 6.72 -19.10 6.21
C TYR A 94 7.08 -19.64 7.62
N PRO A 95 7.65 -20.86 7.78
CA PRO A 95 8.04 -21.35 9.10
C PRO A 95 9.08 -20.48 9.80
N GLY A 96 9.99 -19.84 9.05
CA GLY A 96 10.96 -18.90 9.59
C GLY A 96 10.30 -17.62 10.11
N LEU A 97 9.44 -17.03 9.28
CA LEU A 97 8.67 -15.83 9.63
C LEU A 97 7.77 -16.08 10.86
N ALA A 98 7.13 -17.24 10.94
CA ALA A 98 6.25 -17.60 12.04
C ALA A 98 7.00 -17.79 13.38
N LYS A 99 8.22 -18.34 13.36
CA LYS A 99 9.08 -18.45 14.55
C LYS A 99 9.52 -17.07 15.04
N PHE A 100 9.98 -16.22 14.13
CA PHE A 100 10.37 -14.84 14.44
C PHE A 100 9.18 -14.04 15.00
N GLY A 101 8.01 -14.13 14.35
CA GLY A 101 6.78 -13.50 14.81
C GLY A 101 6.32 -14.02 16.18
N GLY A 102 6.49 -15.32 16.46
CA GLY A 102 6.20 -15.90 17.78
C GLY A 102 7.10 -15.37 18.89
N ALA A 103 8.41 -15.25 18.64
CA ALA A 103 9.34 -14.65 19.58
C ALA A 103 9.03 -13.15 19.81
N GLY A 104 8.76 -12.42 18.73
CA GLY A 104 8.33 -11.02 18.79
C GLY A 104 7.04 -10.84 19.59
N PHE A 105 6.06 -11.72 19.42
CA PHE A 105 4.80 -11.69 20.18
C PHE A 105 5.04 -11.82 21.68
N VAL A 106 5.86 -12.79 22.11
CA VAL A 106 6.19 -12.97 23.53
C VAL A 106 6.94 -11.76 24.06
N LEU A 107 7.92 -11.25 23.32
CA LEU A 107 8.67 -10.06 23.71
C LEU A 107 7.73 -8.86 23.91
N ILE A 108 6.85 -8.59 22.95
CA ILE A 108 5.88 -7.49 23.02
C ILE A 108 4.90 -7.70 24.18
N ALA A 109 4.43 -8.93 24.41
CA ALA A 109 3.50 -9.22 25.51
C ALA A 109 4.12 -8.95 26.88
N LEU A 110 5.39 -9.35 27.08
CA LEU A 110 6.12 -9.17 28.33
C LEU A 110 6.58 -7.73 28.56
N THR A 111 6.86 -7.00 27.47
CA THR A 111 7.30 -5.61 27.54
C THR A 111 6.09 -4.68 27.43
N LEU A 112 5.57 -4.48 26.23
CA LEU A 112 4.53 -3.50 25.89
C LEU A 112 3.11 -3.89 26.31
N GLY A 113 2.91 -5.12 26.80
CA GLY A 113 1.64 -5.62 27.32
C GLY A 113 0.83 -6.46 26.33
N TRP A 114 -0.09 -7.26 26.88
CA TRP A 114 -0.88 -8.24 26.12
C TRP A 114 -1.76 -7.64 25.04
N ALA A 115 -2.35 -6.46 25.28
CA ALA A 115 -3.18 -5.79 24.28
C ALA A 115 -2.35 -5.35 23.06
N VAL A 116 -1.14 -4.84 23.25
CA VAL A 116 -0.27 -4.49 22.11
C VAL A 116 0.16 -5.77 21.36
N ALA A 117 0.47 -6.84 22.08
CA ALA A 117 0.84 -8.13 21.49
C ALA A 117 -0.28 -8.75 20.65
N TRP A 118 -1.53 -8.74 21.14
CA TRP A 118 -2.68 -9.20 20.38
C TRP A 118 -2.98 -8.33 19.17
N GLY A 119 -2.81 -7.01 19.29
CA GLY A 119 -2.88 -6.10 18.14
C GLY A 119 -1.84 -6.49 17.08
N CYS A 120 -0.59 -6.70 17.49
CA CYS A 120 0.48 -7.17 16.61
C CYS A 120 0.11 -8.50 15.94
N ALA A 121 -0.32 -9.51 16.70
CA ALA A 121 -0.73 -10.80 16.17
C ALA A 121 -1.85 -10.68 15.12
N LEU A 122 -2.86 -9.83 15.37
CA LEU A 122 -3.92 -9.52 14.42
C LEU A 122 -3.36 -8.91 13.14
N GLY A 123 -2.46 -7.92 13.25
CA GLY A 123 -1.81 -7.30 12.11
C GLY A 123 -1.00 -8.29 11.27
N VAL A 124 -0.20 -9.14 11.90
CA VAL A 124 0.60 -10.16 11.19
C VAL A 124 -0.32 -11.21 10.54
N ALA A 125 -1.43 -11.59 11.18
CA ALA A 125 -2.41 -12.52 10.61
C ALA A 125 -3.12 -11.93 9.37
N LEU A 126 -3.57 -10.67 9.46
CA LEU A 126 -4.15 -9.92 8.34
C LEU A 126 -3.16 -9.84 7.18
N ALA A 127 -1.92 -9.42 7.44
CA ALA A 127 -0.89 -9.33 6.42
C ALA A 127 -0.58 -10.68 5.76
N GLY A 128 -0.51 -11.76 6.53
CA GLY A 128 -0.32 -13.10 5.98
C GLY A 128 -1.45 -13.53 5.05
N TRP A 129 -2.70 -13.23 5.43
CA TRP A 129 -3.86 -13.48 4.58
C TRP A 129 -3.82 -12.63 3.29
N LEU A 130 -3.40 -11.36 3.39
CA LEU A 130 -3.28 -10.45 2.24
C LEU A 130 -2.27 -10.95 1.21
N VAL A 131 -1.13 -11.45 1.66
CA VAL A 131 -0.16 -12.01 0.71
C VAL A 131 -0.75 -13.22 0.00
N TRP A 132 -1.35 -14.15 0.75
CA TRP A 132 -2.01 -15.30 0.15
C TRP A 132 -3.07 -14.87 -0.88
N ALA A 133 -3.95 -13.94 -0.53
CA ALA A 133 -4.98 -13.42 -1.42
C ALA A 133 -4.37 -12.74 -2.66
N GLY A 134 -3.30 -11.97 -2.48
CA GLY A 134 -2.57 -11.31 -3.57
C GLY A 134 -1.86 -12.25 -4.54
N VAL A 135 -1.68 -13.52 -4.18
CA VAL A 135 -1.15 -14.57 -5.07
C VAL A 135 -2.29 -15.32 -5.76
N GLU A 136 -3.31 -15.73 -5.00
CA GLU A 136 -4.38 -16.58 -5.51
C GLU A 136 -5.38 -15.84 -6.39
N VAL A 137 -5.76 -14.61 -6.02
CA VAL A 137 -6.78 -13.85 -6.76
C VAL A 137 -6.30 -13.50 -8.17
N PRO A 138 -5.08 -12.97 -8.38
CA PRO A 138 -4.58 -12.74 -9.73
C PRO A 138 -4.39 -14.04 -10.51
N ALA A 139 -3.96 -15.14 -9.87
CA ALA A 139 -3.83 -16.44 -10.54
C ALA A 139 -5.19 -16.96 -11.05
N LEU A 140 -6.26 -16.77 -10.27
CA LEU A 140 -7.63 -17.10 -10.64
C LEU A 140 -8.11 -16.26 -11.83
N ALA A 141 -7.78 -14.97 -11.86
CA ALA A 141 -8.24 -14.04 -12.88
C ALA A 141 -7.47 -14.12 -14.20
N ARG A 142 -6.15 -14.35 -14.18
CA ARG A 142 -5.26 -14.24 -15.36
C ARG A 142 -5.66 -15.13 -16.53
N HIS A 143 -5.80 -16.44 -16.33
CA HIS A 143 -6.15 -17.35 -17.42
C HIS A 143 -7.56 -17.08 -17.98
N ARG A 144 -8.50 -16.70 -17.12
CA ARG A 144 -9.87 -16.33 -17.53
C ARG A 144 -9.90 -15.01 -18.29
N ALA A 145 -9.05 -14.06 -17.93
CA ALA A 145 -8.89 -12.82 -18.68
C ALA A 145 -8.31 -13.07 -20.07
N VAL A 146 -7.29 -13.95 -20.16
CA VAL A 146 -6.69 -14.36 -21.43
C VAL A 146 -7.72 -15.11 -22.31
N GLU A 147 -8.52 -16.00 -21.73
CA GLU A 147 -9.60 -16.68 -22.47
C GLU A 147 -10.69 -15.70 -22.93
N ALA A 148 -11.10 -14.76 -22.07
CA ALA A 148 -12.05 -13.70 -22.43
C ALA A 148 -11.52 -12.76 -23.53
N ALA A 149 -10.19 -12.65 -23.68
CA ALA A 149 -9.57 -11.82 -24.71
C ALA A 149 -9.82 -12.35 -26.13
N ARG A 150 -10.21 -13.63 -26.29
CA ARG A 150 -10.69 -14.16 -27.59
C ARG A 150 -11.89 -13.38 -28.14
N SER A 151 -12.73 -12.84 -27.26
CA SER A 151 -13.88 -12.01 -27.61
C SER A 151 -13.57 -10.51 -27.63
N GLY A 152 -12.29 -10.13 -27.50
CA GLY A 152 -11.80 -8.74 -27.53
C GLY A 152 -11.35 -8.21 -26.16
N ALA A 153 -10.81 -6.99 -26.17
CA ALA A 153 -10.22 -6.36 -24.97
C ALA A 153 -11.26 -6.01 -23.89
N GLY A 154 -12.51 -5.69 -24.25
CA GLY A 154 -13.56 -5.31 -23.29
C GLY A 154 -13.92 -6.42 -22.28
N PRO A 155 -14.26 -7.64 -22.73
CA PRO A 155 -14.51 -8.77 -21.83
C PRO A 155 -13.32 -9.12 -20.94
N ALA A 156 -12.10 -9.11 -21.48
CA ALA A 156 -10.88 -9.33 -20.71
C ALA A 156 -10.65 -8.23 -19.66
N PHE A 157 -10.84 -6.97 -20.05
CA PHE A 157 -10.80 -5.81 -19.15
C PHE A 157 -11.76 -5.98 -17.97
N ALA A 158 -13.01 -6.43 -18.21
CA ALA A 158 -13.98 -6.63 -17.14
C ALA A 158 -13.56 -7.72 -16.12
N VAL A 159 -12.88 -8.78 -16.57
CA VAL A 159 -12.35 -9.82 -15.67
C VAL A 159 -11.20 -9.28 -14.82
N VAL A 160 -10.27 -8.56 -15.44
CA VAL A 160 -9.11 -7.97 -14.75
C VAL A 160 -9.55 -6.90 -13.75
N LEU A 161 -10.44 -5.99 -14.17
CA LEU A 161 -10.99 -4.92 -13.32
C LEU A 161 -11.65 -5.50 -12.08
N ARG A 162 -12.55 -6.47 -12.24
CA ARG A 162 -13.25 -7.11 -11.11
C ARG A 162 -12.31 -7.92 -10.22
N GLY A 163 -11.26 -8.52 -10.78
CA GLY A 163 -10.23 -9.22 -10.02
C GLY A 163 -9.46 -8.25 -9.10
N GLY A 164 -9.03 -7.11 -9.64
CA GLY A 164 -8.40 -6.05 -8.86
C GLY A 164 -9.33 -5.45 -7.81
N ALA A 165 -10.60 -5.23 -8.18
CA ALA A 165 -11.63 -4.74 -7.27
C ALA A 165 -11.90 -5.69 -6.11
N ALA A 166 -11.93 -6.99 -6.39
CA ALA A 166 -12.11 -8.01 -5.36
C ALA A 166 -10.94 -8.01 -4.38
N LEU A 167 -9.71 -7.97 -4.90
CA LEU A 167 -8.51 -7.96 -4.08
C LEU A 167 -8.42 -6.69 -3.21
N GLY A 168 -8.66 -5.51 -3.80
CA GLY A 168 -8.67 -4.24 -3.08
C GLY A 168 -9.79 -4.14 -2.04
N GLY A 169 -11.01 -4.56 -2.40
CA GLY A 169 -12.16 -4.57 -1.50
C GLY A 169 -11.96 -5.50 -0.31
N LEU A 170 -11.41 -6.70 -0.54
CA LEU A 170 -11.05 -7.61 0.53
C LEU A 170 -9.93 -7.04 1.41
N ALA A 171 -8.89 -6.47 0.78
CA ALA A 171 -7.72 -5.99 1.51
C ALA A 171 -8.02 -4.83 2.45
N LEU A 172 -8.71 -3.81 1.93
CA LEU A 172 -9.08 -2.64 2.71
C LEU A 172 -10.27 -2.93 3.63
N GLY A 173 -11.26 -3.71 3.16
CA GLY A 173 -12.41 -4.11 3.97
C GLY A 173 -12.00 -4.90 5.21
N LEU A 174 -11.13 -5.90 5.09
CA LEU A 174 -10.59 -6.63 6.25
C LEU A 174 -9.69 -5.76 7.12
N GLY A 175 -8.96 -4.80 6.54
CA GLY A 175 -8.18 -3.82 7.30
C GLY A 175 -9.06 -2.95 8.20
N VAL A 176 -10.14 -2.37 7.66
CA VAL A 176 -11.12 -1.59 8.45
C VAL A 176 -11.79 -2.46 9.49
N LEU A 177 -12.30 -3.64 9.10
CA LEU A 177 -12.98 -4.55 10.02
C LEU A 177 -12.08 -5.02 11.14
N GLY A 178 -10.81 -5.34 10.84
CA GLY A 178 -9.83 -5.74 11.84
C GLY A 178 -9.53 -4.61 12.82
N LEU A 179 -9.33 -3.38 12.32
CA LEU A 179 -9.03 -2.22 13.15
C LEU A 179 -10.23 -1.80 14.01
N ALA A 180 -11.40 -1.61 13.38
CA ALA A 180 -12.65 -1.24 14.05
C ALA A 180 -13.11 -2.32 15.04
N GLY A 181 -13.02 -3.60 14.64
CA GLY A 181 -13.24 -4.76 15.48
C GLY A 181 -12.37 -4.75 16.72
N TYR A 182 -11.06 -4.63 16.53
CA TYR A 182 -10.14 -4.65 17.66
C TYR A 182 -10.33 -3.47 18.61
N TYR A 183 -10.54 -2.26 18.07
CA TYR A 183 -10.86 -1.09 18.87
C TYR A 183 -12.17 -1.27 19.66
N SER A 184 -13.21 -1.82 19.05
CA SER A 184 -14.50 -2.06 19.73
C SER A 184 -14.37 -3.05 20.90
N LEU A 185 -13.58 -4.11 20.75
CA LEU A 185 -13.30 -5.07 21.81
C LEU A 185 -12.54 -4.43 22.98
N LEU A 186 -11.57 -3.57 22.68
CA LEU A 186 -10.80 -2.86 23.72
C LEU A 186 -11.65 -1.86 24.50
N MET A 187 -12.60 -1.19 23.82
CA MET A 187 -13.55 -0.29 24.48
C MET A 187 -14.55 -1.06 25.35
N ALA A 188 -15.03 -2.22 24.88
CA ALA A 188 -15.89 -3.08 25.69
C ALA A 188 -15.19 -3.66 26.92
N ALA A 189 -13.87 -3.85 26.86
CA ALA A 189 -13.04 -4.32 27.96
C ALA A 189 -12.59 -3.20 28.93
N ASP A 190 -13.11 -1.98 28.77
CA ASP A 190 -12.76 -0.78 29.55
C ASP A 190 -11.24 -0.52 29.62
N ALA A 191 -10.54 -0.79 28.52
CA ALA A 191 -9.11 -0.56 28.45
C ALA A 191 -8.83 0.95 28.47
N GLN A 192 -8.24 1.43 29.57
CA GLN A 192 -7.91 2.85 29.82
C GLN A 192 -7.12 3.53 28.67
N GLU A 193 -6.41 2.76 27.82
CA GLU A 193 -5.70 3.25 26.63
C GLU A 193 -5.99 2.42 25.36
N ALA A 194 -7.25 2.30 24.92
CA ALA A 194 -7.60 1.47 23.76
C ALA A 194 -6.97 1.86 22.41
N LEU A 195 -6.43 3.08 22.25
CA LEU A 195 -5.79 3.51 21.01
C LEU A 195 -4.37 2.96 20.86
N ARG A 196 -3.63 2.76 21.97
CA ARG A 196 -2.24 2.32 21.93
C ARG A 196 -2.09 0.90 21.37
N PRO A 197 -2.93 -0.10 21.71
CA PRO A 197 -2.91 -1.42 21.08
C PRO A 197 -3.10 -1.41 19.56
N LEU A 198 -3.74 -0.38 18.99
CA LEU A 198 -3.91 -0.26 17.54
C LEU A 198 -2.57 0.01 16.82
N VAL A 199 -1.61 0.65 17.50
CA VAL A 199 -0.22 0.77 17.01
C VAL A 199 0.40 -0.61 16.82
N GLY A 200 0.05 -1.56 17.68
CA GLY A 200 0.43 -2.96 17.54
C GLY A 200 -0.08 -3.57 16.22
N VAL A 201 -1.34 -3.31 15.85
CA VAL A 201 -1.91 -3.78 14.56
C VAL A 201 -1.12 -3.22 13.38
N ALA A 202 -0.92 -1.90 13.34
CA ALA A 202 -0.13 -1.27 12.29
C ALA A 202 1.30 -1.84 12.22
N PHE A 203 1.96 -1.96 13.37
CA PHE A 203 3.31 -2.54 13.48
C PHE A 203 3.38 -3.98 12.95
N GLY A 204 2.41 -4.83 13.29
CA GLY A 204 2.35 -6.21 12.80
C GLY A 204 2.21 -6.29 11.28
N VAL A 205 1.39 -5.42 10.67
CA VAL A 205 1.25 -5.37 9.21
C VAL A 205 2.54 -4.84 8.55
N SER A 206 3.14 -3.77 9.10
CA SER A 206 4.40 -3.19 8.61
C SER A 206 5.59 -4.15 8.67
N LEU A 207 5.67 -5.00 9.69
CA LEU A 207 6.68 -6.04 9.77
C LEU A 207 6.62 -7.02 8.59
N VAL A 208 5.42 -7.52 8.28
CA VAL A 208 5.23 -8.46 7.18
C VAL A 208 5.41 -7.76 5.83
N ALA A 209 4.98 -6.51 5.69
CA ALA A 209 5.21 -5.70 4.49
C ALA A 209 6.70 -5.54 4.19
N LEU A 210 7.50 -5.18 5.21
CA LEU A 210 8.95 -5.09 5.07
C LEU A 210 9.56 -6.45 4.70
N ALA A 211 9.21 -7.52 5.42
CA ALA A 211 9.74 -8.86 5.14
C ALA A 211 9.43 -9.33 3.71
N ALA A 212 8.20 -9.07 3.24
CA ALA A 212 7.78 -9.37 1.88
C ALA A 212 8.61 -8.63 0.82
N ARG A 213 9.08 -7.41 1.13
CA ARG A 213 9.95 -6.61 0.25
C ARG A 213 11.41 -7.05 0.29
N LEU A 214 11.95 -7.33 1.47
CA LEU A 214 13.35 -7.73 1.63
C LEU A 214 13.65 -9.08 0.97
N GLU A 215 12.74 -10.03 1.07
CA GLU A 215 12.96 -11.39 0.57
C GLU A 215 12.29 -11.63 -0.80
N ALA A 216 11.45 -10.70 -1.25
CA ALA A 216 10.75 -10.71 -2.53
C ALA A 216 9.99 -12.02 -2.83
N TRP A 217 9.46 -12.69 -1.80
CA TRP A 217 8.68 -13.93 -1.95
C TRP A 217 7.19 -13.68 -2.24
N ALA A 218 6.64 -12.51 -1.89
CA ALA A 218 5.22 -12.21 -2.09
C ALA A 218 4.83 -12.01 -3.57
N GLY A 219 5.80 -11.79 -4.46
CA GLY A 219 5.55 -11.34 -5.83
C GLY A 219 5.06 -9.89 -5.89
N GLY A 220 5.14 -9.28 -7.08
CA GLY A 220 4.91 -7.84 -7.26
C GLY A 220 3.52 -7.35 -6.82
N GLY A 221 2.45 -8.02 -7.28
CA GLY A 221 1.07 -7.59 -7.00
C GLY A 221 0.65 -7.78 -5.53
N ALA A 222 1.02 -8.90 -4.90
CA ALA A 222 0.66 -9.12 -3.50
C ALA A 222 1.40 -8.15 -2.56
N ALA A 223 2.67 -7.84 -2.87
CA ALA A 223 3.43 -6.87 -2.11
C ALA A 223 2.85 -5.44 -2.20
N VAL A 224 2.36 -5.03 -3.38
CA VAL A 224 1.70 -3.72 -3.54
C VAL A 224 0.40 -3.64 -2.73
N VAL A 225 -0.43 -4.68 -2.77
CA VAL A 225 -1.67 -4.73 -1.97
C VAL A 225 -1.37 -4.68 -0.48
N LEU A 226 -0.34 -5.41 -0.04
CA LEU A 226 0.09 -5.40 1.34
C LEU A 226 0.58 -4.00 1.76
N ASP A 227 1.44 -3.35 0.98
CA ASP A 227 1.93 -2.00 1.28
C ASP A 227 0.79 -0.96 1.32
N LEU A 228 -0.22 -1.11 0.45
CA LEU A 228 -1.40 -0.25 0.45
C LEU A 228 -2.23 -0.45 1.71
N CYS A 229 -2.51 -1.70 2.10
CA CYS A 229 -3.25 -1.99 3.32
C CYS A 229 -2.48 -1.57 4.58
N GLU A 230 -1.16 -1.78 4.59
CA GLU A 230 -0.27 -1.34 5.65
C GLU A 230 -0.28 0.18 5.82
N THR A 231 -0.12 0.93 4.72
CA THR A 231 -0.24 2.39 4.73
C THR A 231 -1.60 2.84 5.22
N TYR A 232 -2.66 2.16 4.77
CA TYR A 232 -4.03 2.47 5.15
C TYR A 232 -4.27 2.29 6.65
N ILE A 233 -3.89 1.14 7.22
CA ILE A 233 -4.02 0.86 8.65
C ILE A 233 -3.16 1.82 9.48
N ALA A 234 -1.89 2.02 9.11
CA ALA A 234 -0.99 2.92 9.83
C ALA A 234 -1.51 4.37 9.85
N THR A 235 -2.06 4.84 8.73
CA THR A 235 -2.65 6.19 8.65
C THR A 235 -3.89 6.29 9.53
N LEU A 236 -4.80 5.31 9.49
CA LEU A 236 -5.98 5.31 10.35
C LEU A 236 -5.59 5.36 11.82
N VAL A 237 -4.66 4.51 12.24
CA VAL A 237 -4.15 4.50 13.63
C VAL A 237 -3.54 5.84 14.02
N ALA A 238 -2.70 6.43 13.17
CA ALA A 238 -2.09 7.73 13.42
C ALA A 238 -3.15 8.84 13.59
N THR A 239 -4.13 8.89 12.70
CA THR A 239 -5.20 9.89 12.73
C THR A 239 -6.12 9.67 13.92
N MET A 240 -6.41 8.42 14.31
CA MET A 240 -7.18 8.11 15.52
C MET A 240 -6.45 8.55 16.79
N LEU A 241 -5.14 8.32 16.88
CA LEU A 241 -4.30 8.78 18.00
C LEU A 241 -4.29 10.31 18.11
N LEU A 242 -4.08 11.01 16.99
CA LEU A 242 -4.11 12.48 16.95
C LEU A 242 -5.49 13.05 17.22
N GLY A 243 -6.53 12.46 16.63
CA GLY A 243 -7.90 12.89 16.83
C GLY A 243 -8.38 12.68 18.26
N GLY A 244 -7.88 11.64 18.94
CA GLY A 244 -8.22 11.38 20.33
C GLY A 244 -7.68 12.39 21.33
N SER A 245 -6.60 13.10 21.02
CA SER A 245 -6.06 14.17 21.84
C SER A 245 -6.58 15.55 21.45
N LEU A 246 -6.98 15.76 20.18
CA LEU A 246 -7.36 17.08 19.65
C LEU A 246 -8.86 17.30 19.47
N ALA A 247 -9.65 16.23 19.27
CA ALA A 247 -11.09 16.33 18.96
C ALA A 247 -11.92 15.23 19.64
N ALA A 248 -11.41 14.72 20.78
CA ALA A 248 -12.08 13.73 21.63
C ALA A 248 -12.67 12.54 20.84
N GLU A 249 -13.93 12.18 21.09
CA GLU A 249 -14.57 11.02 20.47
C GLU A 249 -14.79 11.21 18.95
N ALA A 250 -15.21 12.40 18.53
CA ALA A 250 -15.39 12.74 17.12
C ALA A 250 -14.08 12.54 16.33
N GLY A 251 -12.97 13.03 16.88
CA GLY A 251 -11.64 12.87 16.29
C GLY A 251 -11.18 11.41 16.17
N ARG A 252 -11.54 10.55 17.14
CA ARG A 252 -11.18 9.11 17.15
C ARG A 252 -11.97 8.32 16.12
N ALA A 253 -13.26 8.59 15.96
CA ALA A 253 -14.12 7.81 15.09
C ALA A 253 -14.09 8.26 13.63
N TYR A 254 -13.87 9.55 13.38
CA TYR A 254 -13.93 10.14 12.04
C TYR A 254 -12.99 9.51 10.98
N PRO A 255 -11.75 9.07 11.30
CA PRO A 255 -10.91 8.40 10.30
C PRO A 255 -11.54 7.11 9.76
N LEU A 256 -12.29 6.39 10.59
CA LEU A 256 -13.02 5.18 10.19
C LEU A 256 -14.23 5.51 9.30
N VAL A 257 -14.85 6.67 9.50
CA VAL A 257 -15.91 7.20 8.62
C VAL A 257 -15.35 7.46 7.23
N LEU A 258 -14.26 8.22 7.12
CA LEU A 258 -13.57 8.49 5.84
C LEU A 258 -13.16 7.19 5.14
N ALA A 259 -12.61 6.24 5.90
CA ALA A 259 -12.25 4.93 5.41
C ALA A 259 -13.44 4.18 4.80
N GLY A 260 -14.58 4.15 5.52
CA GLY A 260 -15.81 3.50 5.06
C GLY A 260 -16.40 4.17 3.81
N VAL A 261 -16.48 5.51 3.80
CA VAL A 261 -16.99 6.28 2.66
C VAL A 261 -16.10 6.11 1.43
N GLY A 262 -14.78 6.25 1.58
CA GLY A 262 -13.84 6.08 0.47
C GLY A 262 -13.87 4.67 -0.12
N LEU A 263 -14.00 3.64 0.73
CA LEU A 263 -14.14 2.25 0.28
C LEU A 263 -15.43 2.03 -0.50
N ALA A 264 -16.56 2.54 0.01
CA ALA A 264 -17.85 2.45 -0.68
C ALA A 264 -17.82 3.20 -2.02
N ALA A 265 -17.24 4.40 -2.06
CA ALA A 265 -17.10 5.22 -3.27
C ALA A 265 -16.22 4.53 -4.32
N ALA A 266 -15.10 3.91 -3.91
CA ALA A 266 -14.23 3.16 -4.81
C ALA A 266 -14.96 1.96 -5.45
N LEU A 267 -15.73 1.20 -4.66
CA LEU A 267 -16.52 0.07 -5.16
C LEU A 267 -17.65 0.52 -6.11
N ALA A 268 -18.34 1.61 -5.76
CA ALA A 268 -19.39 2.19 -6.59
C ALA A 268 -18.84 2.68 -7.94
N ALA A 269 -17.70 3.39 -7.93
CA ALA A 269 -17.06 3.87 -9.15
C ALA A 269 -16.70 2.70 -10.09
N VAL A 270 -16.23 1.59 -9.53
CA VAL A 270 -15.79 0.42 -10.29
C VAL A 270 -16.96 -0.40 -10.81
N ALA A 271 -18.08 -0.44 -10.08
CA ALA A 271 -19.31 -1.07 -10.56
C ALA A 271 -19.86 -0.39 -11.83
N VAL A 272 -19.61 0.91 -11.99
CA VAL A 272 -20.07 1.72 -13.14
C VAL A 272 -19.03 1.78 -14.26
N ALA A 273 -17.75 1.51 -13.97
CA ALA A 273 -16.68 1.55 -14.96
C ALA A 273 -16.90 0.57 -16.12
N ARG A 274 -16.96 1.10 -17.35
CA ARG A 274 -17.13 0.33 -18.59
C ARG A 274 -16.19 0.85 -19.67
N LEU A 275 -15.75 -0.06 -20.54
CA LEU A 275 -14.94 0.28 -21.71
C LEU A 275 -15.87 0.65 -22.87
N ASP A 276 -15.96 1.93 -23.22
CA ASP A 276 -16.73 2.38 -24.39
C ASP A 276 -15.98 2.15 -25.70
N LYS A 277 -16.72 1.99 -26.80
CA LYS A 277 -16.14 1.84 -28.15
C LYS A 277 -15.36 3.10 -28.53
N GLY A 278 -14.03 3.02 -28.49
CA GLY A 278 -13.12 4.10 -28.92
C GLY A 278 -12.34 4.80 -27.80
N ARG A 279 -12.62 4.54 -26.51
CA ARG A 279 -11.82 5.07 -25.40
C ARG A 279 -10.57 4.23 -25.15
N LYS A 280 -9.47 4.89 -24.79
CA LYS A 280 -8.23 4.22 -24.33
C LYS A 280 -8.45 3.69 -22.92
N ILE A 281 -7.98 2.47 -22.65
CA ILE A 281 -8.12 1.79 -21.34
C ILE A 281 -7.65 2.68 -20.19
N VAL A 282 -6.50 3.34 -20.36
CA VAL A 282 -5.91 4.23 -19.35
C VAL A 282 -6.83 5.41 -19.00
N GLU A 283 -7.54 5.97 -19.97
CA GLU A 283 -8.46 7.09 -19.73
C GLU A 283 -9.66 6.66 -18.88
N THR A 284 -10.23 5.47 -19.15
CA THR A 284 -11.31 4.89 -18.33
C THR A 284 -10.85 4.68 -16.88
N LEU A 285 -9.58 4.31 -16.67
CA LEU A 285 -9.01 4.13 -15.34
C LEU A 285 -8.92 5.46 -14.57
N TYR A 286 -8.47 6.53 -15.21
CA TYR A 286 -8.46 7.87 -14.60
C TYR A 286 -9.87 8.40 -14.31
N GLN A 287 -10.82 8.19 -15.22
CA GLN A 287 -12.22 8.56 -14.99
C GLN A 287 -12.82 7.81 -13.81
N THR A 288 -12.45 6.53 -13.62
CA THR A 288 -12.88 5.73 -12.47
C THR A 288 -12.30 6.30 -11.17
N ALA A 289 -11.02 6.69 -11.17
CA ALA A 289 -10.40 7.35 -10.01
C ALA A 289 -11.03 8.70 -9.68
N LEU A 290 -11.28 9.53 -10.70
CA LEU A 290 -11.95 10.83 -10.54
C LEU A 290 -13.38 10.66 -10.00
N LEU A 291 -14.12 9.68 -10.52
CA LEU A 291 -15.46 9.35 -10.04
C LEU A 291 -15.44 8.89 -8.58
N ALA A 292 -14.49 8.04 -8.19
CA ALA A 292 -14.35 7.59 -6.80
C ALA A 292 -14.07 8.76 -5.85
N VAL A 293 -13.15 9.67 -6.22
CA VAL A 293 -12.86 10.89 -5.45
C VAL A 293 -14.12 11.75 -5.33
N GLY A 294 -14.81 12.01 -6.44
CA GLY A 294 -16.02 12.84 -6.43
C GLY A 294 -17.13 12.26 -5.56
N LEU A 295 -17.40 10.95 -5.69
CA LEU A 295 -18.39 10.25 -4.88
C LEU A 295 -18.03 10.27 -3.39
N ALA A 296 -16.74 10.05 -3.06
CA ALA A 296 -16.28 10.11 -1.67
C ALA A 296 -16.54 11.50 -1.08
N LEU A 297 -16.10 12.58 -1.76
CA LEU A 297 -16.26 13.95 -1.27
C LEU A 297 -17.73 14.37 -1.09
N VAL A 298 -18.63 13.91 -1.98
CA VAL A 298 -20.07 14.19 -1.87
C VAL A 298 -20.67 13.57 -0.61
N VAL A 299 -20.26 12.36 -0.25
CA VAL A 299 -20.75 11.65 0.94
C VAL A 299 -20.00 12.10 2.20
N ASP A 300 -18.72 12.43 2.08
CA ASP A 300 -17.87 12.90 3.18
C ASP A 300 -18.35 14.23 3.72
N TYR A 301 -18.87 15.15 2.90
CA TYR A 301 -19.34 16.45 3.37
C TYR A 301 -20.42 16.36 4.47
N PRO A 302 -21.60 15.73 4.23
CA PRO A 302 -22.60 15.57 5.28
C PRO A 302 -22.10 14.69 6.44
N ALA A 303 -21.27 13.68 6.17
CA ALA A 303 -20.69 12.83 7.22
C ALA A 303 -19.76 13.62 8.15
N THR A 304 -18.97 14.57 7.61
CA THR A 304 -18.09 15.44 8.39
C THR A 304 -18.90 16.40 9.26
N LEU A 305 -19.95 17.01 8.69
CA LEU A 305 -20.83 17.90 9.45
C LEU A 305 -21.52 17.14 10.60
N ALA A 306 -21.96 15.92 10.36
CA ALA A 306 -22.55 15.08 11.40
C ALA A 306 -21.53 14.66 12.47
N ALA A 307 -20.28 14.36 12.09
CA ALA A 307 -19.23 13.90 13.01
C ALA A 307 -18.75 14.99 13.96
N PHE A 308 -18.71 16.22 13.49
CA PHE A 308 -18.25 17.37 14.25
C PHE A 308 -19.42 18.26 14.73
N ALA A 309 -20.66 17.79 14.63
CA ALA A 309 -21.82 18.49 15.17
C ALA A 309 -21.69 18.61 16.69
N GLY A 310 -21.68 19.86 17.20
CA GLY A 310 -21.58 20.12 18.64
C GLY A 310 -20.17 19.97 19.23
N VAL A 311 -19.15 19.65 18.43
CA VAL A 311 -17.75 19.75 18.84
C VAL A 311 -17.40 21.25 18.87
N GLY A 312 -16.94 21.75 20.02
CA GLY A 312 -16.66 23.18 20.24
C GLY A 312 -15.64 23.80 19.27
N ALA A 313 -15.39 25.09 19.42
CA ALA A 313 -14.64 25.96 18.49
C ALA A 313 -13.17 25.57 18.19
N GLU A 314 -12.64 24.46 18.73
CA GLU A 314 -11.25 24.05 18.53
C GLU A 314 -10.98 23.42 17.14
N VAL A 315 -11.98 22.78 16.52
CA VAL A 315 -11.84 22.16 15.19
C VAL A 315 -13.08 22.43 14.34
N SER A 316 -12.92 23.23 13.28
CA SER A 316 -14.00 23.53 12.34
C SER A 316 -14.32 22.34 11.43
N ALA A 317 -15.58 21.88 11.44
CA ALA A 317 -16.05 20.81 10.55
C ALA A 317 -15.78 21.12 9.06
N HIS A 318 -15.92 22.38 8.66
CA HIS A 318 -15.62 22.83 7.30
C HIS A 318 -14.12 22.77 7.00
N GLY A 319 -13.28 23.07 7.99
CA GLY A 319 -11.84 22.94 7.90
C GLY A 319 -11.41 21.47 7.75
N VAL A 320 -12.03 20.57 8.52
CA VAL A 320 -11.81 19.12 8.41
C VAL A 320 -12.20 18.60 7.03
N PHE A 321 -13.36 19.01 6.52
CA PHE A 321 -13.79 18.63 5.17
C PHE A 321 -12.84 19.18 4.10
N PHE A 322 -12.42 20.45 4.21
CA PHE A 322 -11.47 21.04 3.27
C PHE A 322 -10.13 20.30 3.26
N ALA A 323 -9.66 19.83 4.43
CA ALA A 323 -8.48 18.97 4.49
C ALA A 323 -8.69 17.64 3.75
N ALA A 324 -9.87 17.02 3.85
CA ALA A 324 -10.20 15.82 3.08
C ALA A 324 -10.21 16.09 1.56
N VAL A 325 -10.75 17.23 1.12
CA VAL A 325 -10.70 17.68 -0.27
C VAL A 325 -9.25 17.80 -0.77
N LEU A 326 -8.36 18.39 0.03
CA LEU A 326 -6.93 18.48 -0.32
C LEU A 326 -6.26 17.11 -0.44
N GLY A 327 -6.61 16.15 0.41
CA GLY A 327 -6.16 14.76 0.28
C GLY A 327 -6.62 14.09 -1.02
N GLY A 328 -7.90 14.27 -1.37
CA GLY A 328 -8.45 13.81 -2.65
C GLY A 328 -7.78 14.49 -3.86
N ALA A 329 -7.52 15.79 -3.79
CA ALA A 329 -6.82 16.53 -4.83
C ALA A 329 -5.36 16.07 -5.00
N LEU A 330 -4.65 15.84 -3.89
CA LEU A 330 -3.29 15.32 -3.91
C LEU A 330 -3.22 13.93 -4.55
N THR A 331 -4.24 13.08 -4.30
CA THR A 331 -4.35 11.74 -4.92
C THR A 331 -4.31 11.82 -6.44
N LEU A 332 -5.11 12.72 -7.03
CA LEU A 332 -5.15 12.94 -8.48
C LEU A 332 -3.87 13.60 -9.00
N LEU A 333 -3.34 14.57 -8.26
CA LEU A 333 -2.13 15.30 -8.64
C LEU A 333 -0.90 14.39 -8.69
N LEU A 334 -0.71 13.51 -7.70
CA LEU A 334 0.38 12.52 -7.71
C LEU A 334 0.26 11.58 -8.89
N ALA A 335 -0.97 11.19 -9.26
CA ALA A 335 -1.20 10.33 -10.41
C ALA A 335 -0.80 11.00 -11.73
N VAL A 336 -1.18 12.27 -11.93
CA VAL A 336 -0.82 13.05 -13.12
C VAL A 336 0.70 13.28 -13.19
N LEU A 337 1.34 13.59 -12.06
CA LEU A 337 2.78 13.80 -12.00
C LEU A 337 3.57 12.52 -12.29
N ALA A 338 3.11 11.38 -11.82
CA ALA A 338 3.73 10.08 -12.09
C ALA A 338 3.64 9.69 -13.57
N GLU A 339 2.45 9.86 -14.16
CA GLU A 339 2.24 9.64 -15.58
C GLU A 339 3.12 10.55 -16.43
N TYR A 340 3.25 11.84 -16.06
CA TYR A 340 4.11 12.78 -16.78
C TYR A 340 5.56 12.28 -16.91
N HIS A 341 6.08 11.60 -15.89
CA HIS A 341 7.44 11.09 -15.88
C HIS A 341 7.59 9.73 -16.59
N ALA A 342 6.54 8.91 -16.62
CA ALA A 342 6.58 7.59 -17.21
C ALA A 342 6.10 7.53 -18.67
N ASP A 343 5.45 8.58 -19.18
CA ASP A 343 4.93 8.65 -20.54
C ASP A 343 6.05 8.80 -21.58
N ASN A 344 6.05 7.90 -22.57
CA ASN A 344 7.01 7.85 -23.68
C ASN A 344 7.04 9.14 -24.52
N GLY A 345 5.93 9.89 -24.57
CA GLY A 345 5.82 11.11 -25.36
C GLY A 345 6.37 12.37 -24.68
N ARG A 346 6.79 12.28 -23.40
CA ARG A 346 7.09 13.46 -22.58
C ARG A 346 8.58 13.68 -22.35
N GLY A 347 8.90 14.89 -21.90
CA GLY A 347 10.26 15.38 -21.71
C GLY A 347 11.19 14.44 -20.91
N PRO A 348 10.76 13.82 -19.79
CA PRO A 348 11.62 12.95 -19.00
C PRO A 348 12.13 11.72 -19.77
N VAL A 349 11.23 10.94 -20.37
CA VAL A 349 11.60 9.74 -21.16
C VAL A 349 12.38 10.13 -22.40
N ARG A 350 11.94 11.17 -23.11
CA ARG A 350 12.58 11.63 -24.35
C ARG A 350 14.04 12.06 -24.15
N ARG A 351 14.38 12.70 -23.03
CA ARG A 351 15.76 13.08 -22.70
C ARG A 351 16.68 11.88 -22.53
N ILE A 352 16.20 10.80 -21.90
CA ILE A 352 16.96 9.55 -21.77
C ILE A 352 17.14 8.93 -23.16
N VAL A 353 16.08 9.00 -23.98
CA VAL A 353 16.11 8.45 -25.34
C VAL A 353 17.10 9.19 -26.23
N GLU A 354 17.11 10.52 -26.18
CA GLU A 354 18.04 11.37 -26.94
C GLU A 354 19.50 11.19 -26.49
N ALA A 355 19.74 10.98 -25.19
CA ALA A 355 21.07 10.75 -24.66
C ALA A 355 21.68 9.41 -25.06
N ASP A 356 20.86 8.42 -25.44
CA ASP A 356 21.33 7.13 -25.93
C ASP A 356 22.10 7.24 -27.25
N ALA A 357 21.72 8.20 -28.12
CA ALA A 357 22.42 8.46 -29.37
C ALA A 357 23.88 8.93 -29.16
N ILE A 358 24.19 9.45 -27.98
CA ILE A 358 25.55 9.88 -27.60
C ILE A 358 26.37 8.68 -27.10
N GLY A 359 25.74 7.75 -26.38
CA GLY A 359 26.34 6.50 -25.92
C GLY A 359 25.94 6.11 -24.48
N PRO A 360 26.42 4.95 -24.00
CA PRO A 360 25.96 4.37 -22.73
C PRO A 360 26.16 5.25 -21.49
N ALA A 361 27.29 5.95 -21.39
CA ALA A 361 27.58 6.82 -20.25
C ALA A 361 26.65 8.05 -20.20
N ALA A 362 26.35 8.64 -21.37
CA ALA A 362 25.40 9.75 -21.48
C ALA A 362 23.98 9.32 -21.12
N ARG A 363 23.56 8.12 -21.57
CA ARG A 363 22.28 7.50 -21.17
C ARG A 363 22.18 7.33 -19.65
N ILE A 364 23.23 6.79 -19.02
CA ILE A 364 23.25 6.61 -17.56
C ILE A 364 23.16 7.96 -16.84
N GLY A 365 23.96 8.95 -17.25
CA GLY A 365 23.90 10.30 -16.69
C GLY A 365 22.54 10.97 -16.85
N ALA A 366 21.91 10.85 -18.02
CA ALA A 366 20.58 11.39 -18.29
C ALA A 366 19.50 10.70 -17.45
N GLY A 367 19.59 9.37 -17.29
CA GLY A 367 18.68 8.62 -16.46
C GLY A 367 18.76 9.02 -14.98
N PHE A 368 19.97 9.14 -14.42
CA PHE A 368 20.15 9.64 -13.04
C PHE A 368 19.65 11.08 -12.88
N ALA A 369 19.89 11.94 -13.88
CA ALA A 369 19.37 13.31 -13.85
C ALA A 369 17.82 13.33 -13.83
N VAL A 370 17.16 12.45 -14.58
CA VAL A 370 15.69 12.31 -14.54
C VAL A 370 15.23 11.77 -13.20
N VAL A 371 15.93 10.78 -12.64
CA VAL A 371 15.64 10.22 -11.30
C VAL A 371 15.65 11.31 -10.24
N LEU A 372 16.72 12.12 -10.17
CA LEU A 372 16.82 13.19 -9.19
C LEU A 372 15.76 14.29 -9.39
N ARG A 373 15.50 14.69 -10.65
CA ARG A 373 14.50 15.73 -10.98
C ARG A 373 13.05 15.29 -10.76
N SER A 374 12.78 13.99 -10.76
CA SER A 374 11.42 13.45 -10.59
C SER A 374 10.82 13.73 -9.21
N THR A 375 11.65 14.06 -8.22
CA THR A 375 11.20 14.35 -6.84
C THR A 375 10.52 15.69 -6.68
N THR A 376 10.89 16.69 -7.50
CA THR A 376 10.47 18.09 -7.33
C THR A 376 8.95 18.26 -7.32
N GLY A 377 8.26 17.76 -8.35
CA GLY A 377 6.81 17.91 -8.47
C GLY A 377 6.04 17.24 -7.31
N PRO A 378 6.23 15.92 -7.08
CA PRO A 378 5.54 15.20 -6.01
C PRO A 378 5.80 15.78 -4.62
N VAL A 379 7.04 16.14 -4.28
CA VAL A 379 7.35 16.70 -2.96
C VAL A 379 6.70 18.08 -2.77
N LEU A 380 6.75 18.96 -3.78
CA LEU A 380 6.07 20.26 -3.70
C LEU A 380 4.55 20.11 -3.57
N ALA A 381 3.96 19.13 -4.24
CA ALA A 381 2.54 18.80 -4.10
C ALA A 381 2.20 18.36 -2.67
N VAL A 382 3.03 17.52 -2.06
CA VAL A 382 2.89 17.14 -0.64
C VAL A 382 3.00 18.37 0.27
N CYS A 383 4.00 19.23 0.07
CA CYS A 383 4.16 20.47 0.86
C CYS A 383 2.95 21.40 0.75
N ALA A 384 2.40 21.60 -0.45
CA ALA A 384 1.21 22.42 -0.66
C ALA A 384 -0.02 21.83 0.04
N CYS A 385 -0.19 20.50 -0.03
CA CYS A 385 -1.26 19.79 0.69
C CYS A 385 -1.11 19.93 2.20
N LEU A 386 0.10 19.74 2.74
CA LEU A 386 0.41 19.91 4.17
C LEU A 386 0.06 21.31 4.65
N TRP A 387 0.52 22.33 3.93
CA TRP A 387 0.25 23.73 4.29
C TRP A 387 -1.25 24.04 4.27
N GLY A 388 -1.96 23.67 3.20
CA GLY A 388 -3.40 23.89 3.10
C GLY A 388 -4.20 23.14 4.17
N ALA A 389 -3.86 21.89 4.44
CA ALA A 389 -4.54 21.06 5.44
C ALA A 389 -4.29 21.57 6.86
N HIS A 390 -3.07 22.06 7.13
CA HIS A 390 -2.73 22.69 8.41
C HIS A 390 -3.52 23.98 8.65
N GLN A 391 -3.66 24.84 7.63
CA GLN A 391 -4.46 26.05 7.74
C GLN A 391 -5.95 25.74 7.98
N ALA A 392 -6.43 24.60 7.50
CA ALA A 392 -7.83 24.22 7.60
C ALA A 392 -8.22 23.64 8.97
N ALA A 393 -7.41 22.72 9.52
CA ALA A 393 -7.71 22.05 10.79
C ALA A 393 -6.45 21.65 11.59
N GLY A 394 -5.36 22.40 11.45
CA GLY A 394 -4.10 22.17 12.18
C GLY A 394 -3.47 20.81 11.88
N LEU A 395 -2.79 20.23 12.88
CA LEU A 395 -2.19 18.90 12.74
C LEU A 395 -3.22 17.80 12.47
N TYR A 396 -4.45 17.96 12.98
CA TYR A 396 -5.52 17.01 12.68
C TYR A 396 -5.93 17.09 11.21
N GLY A 397 -6.00 18.30 10.64
CA GLY A 397 -6.22 18.50 9.21
C GLY A 397 -5.21 17.76 8.34
N ILE A 398 -3.92 17.81 8.69
CA ILE A 398 -2.88 17.03 7.97
C ILE A 398 -3.18 15.52 8.01
N ALA A 399 -3.52 14.99 9.18
CA ALA A 399 -3.82 13.57 9.33
C ALA A 399 -5.12 13.17 8.61
N VAL A 400 -6.12 14.06 8.56
CA VAL A 400 -7.34 13.90 7.78
C VAL A 400 -7.06 13.90 6.27
N ALA A 401 -6.21 14.81 5.78
CA ALA A 401 -5.80 14.82 4.38
C ALA A 401 -5.06 13.53 3.99
N ALA A 402 -4.18 13.03 4.87
CA ALA A 402 -3.52 11.73 4.71
C ALA A 402 -4.56 10.59 4.65
N THR A 403 -5.54 10.62 5.56
CA THR A 403 -6.62 9.62 5.63
C THR A 403 -7.50 9.61 4.39
N ALA A 404 -7.90 10.78 3.90
CA ALA A 404 -8.68 10.92 2.68
C ALA A 404 -7.92 10.39 1.45
N LEU A 405 -6.61 10.68 1.38
CA LEU A 405 -5.74 10.14 0.32
C LEU A 405 -5.70 8.61 0.37
N VAL A 406 -5.48 7.98 1.52
CA VAL A 406 -5.43 6.51 1.64
C VAL A 406 -6.79 5.82 1.52
N SER A 407 -7.89 6.52 1.82
CA SER A 407 -9.25 5.95 1.71
C SER A 407 -9.63 5.62 0.27
N LEU A 408 -8.93 6.21 -0.70
CA LEU A 408 -9.07 5.93 -2.13
C LEU A 408 -8.11 4.85 -2.64
N ALA A 409 -7.31 4.22 -1.75
CA ALA A 409 -6.35 3.16 -2.11
C ALA A 409 -7.01 2.02 -2.88
N GLY A 410 -8.31 1.79 -2.64
CA GLY A 410 -9.08 0.72 -3.27
C GLY A 410 -9.02 0.80 -4.78
N VAL A 411 -9.10 2.02 -5.35
CA VAL A 411 -8.98 2.24 -6.80
C VAL A 411 -7.60 1.84 -7.30
N PHE A 412 -6.53 2.26 -6.62
CA PHE A 412 -5.15 1.99 -7.04
C PHE A 412 -4.76 0.51 -6.94
N VAL A 413 -5.29 -0.24 -5.97
CA VAL A 413 -5.15 -1.71 -5.95
C VAL A 413 -5.74 -2.31 -7.23
N MET A 414 -6.89 -1.80 -7.69
CA MET A 414 -7.49 -2.29 -8.93
C MET A 414 -6.62 -1.98 -10.13
N LEU A 415 -6.01 -0.80 -10.14
CA LEU A 415 -5.10 -0.34 -11.18
C LEU A 415 -3.81 -1.19 -11.27
N ASP A 416 -3.30 -1.71 -10.16
CA ASP A 416 -2.09 -2.57 -10.17
C ASP A 416 -2.38 -4.01 -10.61
N ALA A 417 -3.61 -4.49 -10.42
CA ALA A 417 -4.02 -5.81 -10.89
C ALA A 417 -4.03 -5.94 -12.43
N TYR A 418 -3.83 -4.84 -13.16
CA TYR A 418 -3.79 -4.83 -14.62
C TYR A 418 -2.50 -5.38 -15.21
N GLY A 419 -2.68 -6.35 -16.12
CA GLY A 419 -1.82 -6.50 -17.29
C GLY A 419 -0.34 -6.72 -17.00
N SER A 420 0.00 -7.71 -16.17
CA SER A 420 1.37 -8.24 -16.14
C SER A 420 1.40 -9.64 -16.72
N GLY A 421 1.88 -9.73 -17.96
CA GLY A 421 2.18 -10.98 -18.63
C GLY A 421 0.96 -11.68 -19.24
N LEU A 422 -0.13 -10.95 -19.52
CA LEU A 422 -1.28 -11.51 -20.24
C LEU A 422 -0.92 -11.84 -21.69
N ASP A 423 -0.18 -10.98 -22.40
CA ASP A 423 0.28 -11.26 -23.76
C ASP A 423 1.30 -12.40 -23.78
N GLY A 424 2.21 -12.44 -22.80
CA GLY A 424 3.14 -13.55 -22.64
C GLY A 424 2.42 -14.89 -22.44
N LEU A 425 1.40 -14.92 -21.59
CA LEU A 425 0.55 -16.09 -21.38
C LEU A 425 -0.24 -16.47 -22.65
N ALA A 426 -0.80 -15.49 -23.35
CA ALA A 426 -1.53 -15.72 -24.60
C ALA A 426 -0.61 -16.27 -25.70
N ALA A 427 0.62 -15.77 -25.78
CA ALA A 427 1.65 -16.25 -26.70
C ALA A 427 2.08 -17.68 -26.39
N GLN A 428 2.36 -17.99 -25.12
CA GLN A 428 2.72 -19.34 -24.68
C GLN A 428 1.59 -20.36 -24.91
N ALA A 429 0.33 -19.92 -24.76
CA ALA A 429 -0.84 -20.73 -25.03
C ALA A 429 -1.18 -20.89 -26.53
N GLY A 430 -0.48 -20.18 -27.43
CA GLY A 430 -0.70 -20.27 -28.87
C GLY A 430 -2.03 -19.66 -29.33
N LEU A 431 -2.50 -18.61 -28.66
CA LEU A 431 -3.78 -17.95 -28.99
C LEU A 431 -3.73 -17.14 -30.29
N PRO A 432 -4.88 -16.95 -30.97
CA PRO A 432 -4.94 -16.17 -32.21
C PRO A 432 -4.52 -14.72 -32.01
N LYS A 433 -4.04 -14.09 -33.10
CA LYS A 433 -3.51 -12.71 -33.09
C LYS A 433 -4.49 -11.69 -32.47
N THR A 434 -5.78 -11.84 -32.72
CA THR A 434 -6.83 -10.97 -32.13
C THR A 434 -6.83 -10.99 -30.60
N ALA A 435 -6.66 -12.16 -29.98
CA ALA A 435 -6.56 -12.30 -28.53
C ALA A 435 -5.23 -11.72 -28.02
N ARG A 436 -4.14 -11.92 -28.76
CA ARG A 436 -2.82 -11.37 -28.43
C ARG A 436 -2.80 -9.85 -28.45
N ASP A 437 -3.37 -9.23 -29.49
CA ASP A 437 -3.47 -7.78 -29.61
C ASP A 437 -4.31 -7.19 -28.45
N ALA A 438 -5.40 -7.86 -28.06
CA ALA A 438 -6.21 -7.49 -26.91
C ALA A 438 -5.43 -7.57 -25.58
N THR A 439 -4.70 -8.67 -25.35
CA THR A 439 -3.88 -8.84 -24.14
C THR A 439 -2.68 -7.89 -24.10
N ALA A 440 -2.06 -7.60 -25.25
CA ALA A 440 -0.95 -6.65 -25.35
C ALA A 440 -1.41 -5.23 -25.03
N THR A 441 -2.62 -4.85 -25.47
CA THR A 441 -3.23 -3.56 -25.13
C THR A 441 -3.48 -3.44 -23.62
N LEU A 442 -3.93 -4.54 -22.97
CA LEU A 442 -4.12 -4.58 -21.51
C LEU A 442 -2.80 -4.52 -20.75
N ASP A 443 -1.76 -5.24 -21.20
CA ASP A 443 -0.43 -5.21 -20.60
C ASP A 443 0.21 -3.82 -20.74
N ALA A 444 0.04 -3.16 -21.90
CA ALA A 444 0.49 -1.78 -22.11
C ALA A 444 -0.23 -0.78 -21.18
N ALA A 445 -1.53 -0.95 -20.96
CA ALA A 445 -2.28 -0.13 -20.01
C ALA A 445 -1.79 -0.34 -18.57
N GLY A 446 -1.57 -1.59 -18.14
CA GLY A 446 -1.00 -1.89 -16.83
C GLY A 446 0.40 -1.32 -16.63
N ALA A 447 1.23 -1.37 -17.68
CA ALA A 447 2.55 -0.74 -17.72
C ALA A 447 2.50 0.79 -17.52
N ALA A 448 1.52 1.48 -18.10
CA ALA A 448 1.36 2.92 -17.97
C ALA A 448 0.87 3.35 -16.58
N VAL A 449 0.07 2.51 -15.92
CA VAL A 449 -0.55 2.84 -14.63
C VAL A 449 0.27 2.37 -13.42
N ARG A 450 1.17 1.40 -13.58
CA ARG A 450 2.04 0.95 -12.47
C ARG A 450 2.87 2.07 -11.82
N PRO A 451 3.48 3.01 -12.57
CA PRO A 451 4.18 4.15 -11.98
C PRO A 451 3.26 5.05 -11.16
N VAL A 452 2.00 5.18 -11.57
CA VAL A 452 0.95 5.94 -10.86
C VAL A 452 0.63 5.32 -9.52
N VAL A 453 0.39 4.00 -9.49
CA VAL A 453 0.14 3.27 -8.23
C VAL A 453 1.34 3.41 -7.29
N ARG A 454 2.56 3.25 -7.81
CA ARG A 454 3.79 3.40 -7.02
C ARG A 454 3.94 4.82 -6.46
N ALA A 455 3.75 5.85 -7.27
CA ALA A 455 3.80 7.24 -6.81
C ALA A 455 2.76 7.52 -5.72
N TYR A 456 1.54 7.02 -5.91
CA TYR A 456 0.49 7.08 -4.90
C TYR A 456 0.92 6.39 -3.59
N THR A 457 1.44 5.16 -3.65
CA THR A 457 1.89 4.42 -2.45
C THR A 457 2.96 5.18 -1.66
N VAL A 458 3.87 5.86 -2.36
CA VAL A 458 4.94 6.65 -1.72
C VAL A 458 4.41 7.92 -1.09
N GLY A 459 3.60 8.69 -1.83
CA GLY A 459 3.00 9.92 -1.30
C GLY A 459 2.11 9.63 -0.09
N ALA A 460 1.32 8.55 -0.17
CA ALA A 460 0.54 8.02 0.93
C ALA A 460 1.40 7.67 2.15
N ALA A 461 2.47 6.91 1.94
CA ALA A 461 3.37 6.49 3.01
C ALA A 461 4.10 7.68 3.66
N GLY A 462 4.51 8.69 2.89
CA GLY A 462 5.12 9.91 3.42
C GLY A 462 4.18 10.68 4.33
N LEU A 463 2.92 10.91 3.90
CA LEU A 463 1.90 11.55 4.73
C LEU A 463 1.51 10.71 5.94
N ALA A 464 1.41 9.38 5.79
CA ALA A 464 1.16 8.46 6.90
C ALA A 464 2.28 8.53 7.95
N ALA A 465 3.54 8.55 7.49
CA ALA A 465 4.70 8.66 8.36
C ALA A 465 4.73 10.01 9.09
N LEU A 466 4.33 11.11 8.43
CA LEU A 466 4.14 12.42 9.08
C LEU A 466 3.01 12.40 10.11
N ALA A 467 1.87 11.76 9.81
CA ALA A 467 0.78 11.60 10.77
C ALA A 467 1.24 10.79 12.00
N LEU A 468 1.98 9.70 11.81
CA LEU A 468 2.58 8.93 12.91
C LEU A 468 3.56 9.78 13.73
N PHE A 469 4.36 10.61 13.06
CA PHE A 469 5.26 11.55 13.72
C PHE A 469 4.52 12.59 14.56
N PHE A 470 3.46 13.19 14.04
CA PHE A 470 2.65 14.12 14.84
C PHE A 470 1.98 13.41 16.01
N ALA A 471 1.51 12.18 15.81
CA ALA A 471 0.98 11.33 16.89
C ALA A 471 2.03 11.05 17.96
N TYR A 472 3.31 10.93 17.60
CA TYR A 472 4.42 10.81 18.53
C TYR A 472 4.67 12.11 19.30
N ALA A 473 4.77 13.24 18.57
CA ALA A 473 5.08 14.54 19.16
C ALA A 473 4.02 15.03 20.17
N ARG A 474 2.76 14.60 20.02
CA ARG A 474 1.65 14.92 20.93
C ARG A 474 1.09 13.69 21.67
N GLY A 475 1.84 12.60 21.65
CA GLY A 475 1.35 11.28 22.05
C GLY A 475 1.43 10.97 23.55
N PRO A 476 1.19 9.70 23.91
CA PRO A 476 1.11 9.23 25.31
C PRO A 476 2.43 9.33 26.11
N GLY A 477 3.54 9.72 25.49
CA GLY A 477 4.83 9.97 26.17
C GLY A 477 5.02 11.40 26.69
N GLY A 478 3.98 12.24 26.58
CA GLY A 478 4.04 13.68 26.81
C GLY A 478 4.39 14.46 25.54
N ALA A 479 4.08 15.75 25.51
CA ALA A 479 4.43 16.61 24.39
C ALA A 479 5.96 16.68 24.24
N VAL A 480 6.50 16.21 23.11
CA VAL A 480 7.93 16.26 22.82
C VAL A 480 8.18 17.51 21.97
N ALA A 481 8.77 18.54 22.58
CA ALA A 481 9.23 19.72 21.86
C ALA A 481 10.47 19.35 21.03
N LEU A 482 10.40 19.55 19.72
CA LEU A 482 11.49 19.30 18.79
C LEU A 482 12.12 20.63 18.38
N ASP A 483 13.02 21.12 19.23
CA ASP A 483 13.80 22.31 18.98
C ASP A 483 15.06 21.92 18.18
N LEU A 484 15.25 22.54 17.01
CA LEU A 484 16.48 22.36 16.22
C LEU A 484 17.71 22.99 16.88
N GLY A 485 17.52 23.84 17.89
CA GLY A 485 18.60 24.30 18.78
C GLY A 485 19.13 23.19 19.71
N ASP A 486 18.38 22.12 19.96
CA ASP A 486 18.86 20.97 20.71
C ASP A 486 19.70 20.06 19.80
N TYR A 487 20.99 19.93 20.12
CA TYR A 487 21.92 19.07 19.41
C TYR A 487 21.46 17.61 19.32
N ARG A 488 20.66 17.12 20.29
CA ARG A 488 20.11 15.75 20.27
C ARG A 488 19.11 15.56 19.13
N VAL A 489 18.25 16.56 18.90
CA VAL A 489 17.29 16.56 17.78
C VAL A 489 18.06 16.55 16.46
N VAL A 490 19.09 17.39 16.34
CA VAL A 490 19.94 17.46 15.15
C VAL A 490 20.65 16.13 14.88
N ILE A 491 21.28 15.52 15.89
CA ILE A 491 21.88 14.18 15.77
C ILE A 491 20.83 13.17 15.29
N GLY A 492 19.63 13.20 15.90
CA GLY A 492 18.50 12.40 15.47
C GLY A 492 18.21 12.56 13.99
N VAL A 493 18.05 13.79 13.51
CA VAL A 493 17.77 14.09 12.08
C VAL A 493 18.84 13.53 11.16
N PHE A 494 20.12 13.67 11.49
CA PHE A 494 21.21 13.11 10.67
C PHE A 494 21.21 11.59 10.66
N VAL A 495 21.09 10.93 11.83
CA VAL A 495 21.03 9.46 11.92
C VAL A 495 19.82 8.92 11.17
N GLY A 496 18.66 9.56 11.34
CA GLY A 496 17.45 9.22 10.61
C GLY A 496 17.60 9.43 9.10
N GLY A 497 18.24 10.53 8.69
CA GLY A 497 18.49 10.85 7.28
C GLY A 497 19.38 9.83 6.58
N LEU A 498 20.38 9.30 7.29
CA LEU A 498 21.31 8.27 6.79
C LEU A 498 20.63 6.89 6.63
N LEU A 499 19.62 6.60 7.44
CA LEU A 499 19.05 5.25 7.54
C LEU A 499 18.44 4.76 6.21
N PRO A 500 17.62 5.53 5.46
CA PRO A 500 17.14 5.14 4.13
C PRO A 500 18.26 4.83 3.12
N TYR A 501 19.37 5.57 3.15
CA TYR A 501 20.50 5.34 2.25
C TYR A 501 21.25 4.05 2.60
N LEU A 502 21.57 3.86 3.89
CA LEU A 502 22.23 2.65 4.37
C LEU A 502 21.38 1.41 4.07
N PHE A 503 20.09 1.49 4.38
CA PHE A 503 19.13 0.42 4.11
C PHE A 503 19.05 0.11 2.61
N GLY A 504 18.95 1.12 1.75
CA GLY A 504 18.90 0.94 0.30
C GLY A 504 20.16 0.31 -0.27
N GLY A 505 21.35 0.74 0.19
CA GLY A 505 22.63 0.17 -0.22
C GLY A 505 22.75 -1.31 0.14
N LEU A 506 22.47 -1.66 1.40
CA LEU A 506 22.48 -3.05 1.86
C LEU A 506 21.49 -3.93 1.10
N LEU A 507 20.32 -3.38 0.76
CA LEU A 507 19.34 -4.07 -0.06
C LEU A 507 19.82 -4.35 -1.48
N MET A 508 20.50 -3.38 -2.11
CA MET A 508 21.09 -3.59 -3.44
C MET A 508 22.18 -4.65 -3.41
N GLU A 509 23.03 -4.64 -2.38
CA GLU A 509 24.06 -5.66 -2.19
C GLU A 509 23.46 -7.06 -1.98
N ALA A 510 22.44 -7.18 -1.13
CA ALA A 510 21.74 -8.45 -0.89
C ALA A 510 21.02 -8.96 -2.14
N ALA A 511 20.41 -8.06 -2.93
CA ALA A 511 19.72 -8.45 -4.16
C ALA A 511 20.69 -8.84 -5.29
N GLY A 512 21.93 -8.37 -5.27
CA GLY A 512 22.97 -8.68 -6.26
C GLY A 512 23.66 -10.03 -6.06
N ARG A 513 23.56 -10.64 -4.87
CA ARG A 513 24.20 -11.93 -4.56
C ARG A 513 23.30 -13.10 -4.99
N ALA A 514 23.88 -14.05 -5.72
CA ALA A 514 23.16 -15.20 -6.27
C ALA A 514 22.84 -16.23 -5.17
N GLY A 515 21.63 -16.15 -4.61
CA GLY A 515 21.14 -17.09 -3.61
C GLY A 515 20.55 -16.37 -2.40
N ARG A 516 19.27 -15.99 -2.50
CA ARG A 516 18.51 -15.26 -1.46
C ARG A 516 18.34 -16.10 -0.20
N ASP A 517 19.39 -16.26 0.60
CA ASP A 517 19.29 -16.83 1.93
C ASP A 517 18.84 -15.78 2.95
N ILE A 518 18.02 -16.21 3.92
CA ILE A 518 17.41 -15.35 4.95
C ILE A 518 18.49 -14.57 5.74
N GLN A 519 19.70 -15.11 5.81
CA GLN A 519 20.81 -14.44 6.51
C GLN A 519 21.22 -13.12 5.86
N GLU A 520 21.08 -12.99 4.53
CA GLU A 520 21.48 -11.78 3.81
C GLU A 520 20.47 -10.64 3.99
N SER A 521 19.19 -10.95 4.23
CA SER A 521 18.13 -9.96 4.50
C SER A 521 18.00 -9.58 5.99
N LEU A 522 18.67 -10.31 6.89
CA LEU A 522 18.54 -10.10 8.34
C LEU A 522 19.02 -8.72 8.78
N VAL A 523 20.15 -8.25 8.26
CA VAL A 523 20.73 -6.94 8.60
C VAL A 523 19.81 -5.80 8.19
N PRO A 524 19.38 -5.68 6.91
CA PRO A 524 18.43 -4.62 6.52
C PRO A 524 17.08 -4.76 7.24
N ALA A 525 16.62 -5.96 7.61
CA ALA A 525 15.42 -6.17 8.41
C ALA A 525 15.54 -5.64 9.84
N ALA A 526 16.71 -5.78 10.46
CA ALA A 526 16.94 -5.36 11.84
C ALA A 526 17.07 -3.83 11.99
N LEU A 527 17.57 -3.12 10.97
CA LEU A 527 17.80 -1.68 10.99
C LEU A 527 16.59 -0.84 11.46
N PRO A 528 15.40 -0.92 10.84
CA PRO A 528 14.25 -0.12 11.24
C PRO A 528 13.67 -0.50 12.61
N LEU A 529 14.10 -1.62 13.20
CA LEU A 529 13.70 -2.05 14.55
C LEU A 529 14.72 -1.61 15.60
N ALA A 530 16.00 -1.85 15.35
CA ALA A 530 17.07 -1.62 16.31
C ALA A 530 17.44 -0.14 16.43
N VAL A 531 17.55 0.58 15.31
CA VAL A 531 18.01 1.98 15.30
C VAL A 531 17.14 2.91 16.14
N PRO A 532 15.80 2.95 16.00
CA PRO A 532 14.96 3.79 16.86
C PRO A 532 15.06 3.42 18.34
N VAL A 533 15.17 2.13 18.68
CA VAL A 533 15.36 1.68 20.07
C VAL A 533 16.70 2.18 20.63
N LEU A 534 17.79 2.01 19.89
CA LEU A 534 19.12 2.45 20.29
C LEU A 534 19.18 3.97 20.48
N VAL A 535 18.66 4.74 19.53
CA VAL A 535 18.62 6.21 19.62
C VAL A 535 17.74 6.68 20.77
N GLY A 536 16.56 6.06 20.94
CA GLY A 536 15.65 6.38 22.04
C GLY A 536 16.29 6.16 23.40
N VAL A 537 16.90 5.00 23.63
CA VAL A 537 17.54 4.65 24.92
C VAL A 537 18.80 5.47 25.18
N ALA A 538 19.62 5.74 24.16
CA ALA A 538 20.90 6.43 24.33
C ALA A 538 20.78 7.97 24.41
N LEU A 539 19.86 8.56 23.64
CA LEU A 539 19.77 10.02 23.43
C LEU A 539 18.41 10.62 23.84
N GLY A 540 17.41 9.79 24.13
CA GLY A 540 16.10 10.20 24.62
C GLY A 540 15.07 10.57 23.53
N LYS A 541 13.88 10.98 23.99
CA LYS A 541 12.69 11.24 23.15
C LYS A 541 12.91 12.33 22.08
N ALA A 542 13.70 13.36 22.39
CA ALA A 542 13.97 14.45 21.46
C ALA A 542 14.80 13.97 20.24
N ALA A 543 15.87 13.20 20.48
CA ALA A 543 16.66 12.61 19.40
C ALA A 543 15.85 11.60 18.58
N LEU A 544 15.00 10.80 19.24
CA LEU A 544 14.12 9.87 18.55
C LEU A 544 13.12 10.59 17.63
N GLY A 545 12.55 11.72 18.06
CA GLY A 545 11.71 12.56 17.20
C GLY A 545 12.50 13.17 16.03
N GLY A 546 13.74 13.59 16.25
CA GLY A 546 14.65 14.00 15.17
C GLY A 546 14.89 12.88 14.15
N LEU A 547 15.12 11.65 14.63
CA LEU A 547 15.29 10.47 13.80
C LEU A 547 14.08 10.19 12.91
N MET A 548 12.87 10.27 13.46
CA MET A 548 11.64 10.14 12.69
C MET A 548 11.57 11.16 11.54
N VAL A 549 11.85 12.44 11.83
CA VAL A 549 11.87 13.50 10.80
C VAL A 549 12.92 13.20 9.73
N GLY A 550 14.14 12.83 10.13
CA GLY A 550 15.21 12.48 9.20
C GLY A 550 14.82 11.35 8.24
N VAL A 551 14.28 10.25 8.78
CA VAL A 551 13.83 9.08 8.00
C VAL A 551 12.71 9.45 7.04
N ILE A 552 11.74 10.26 7.48
CA ILE A 552 10.62 10.70 6.64
C ILE A 552 11.13 11.53 5.46
N VAL A 553 11.97 12.53 5.72
CA VAL A 553 12.42 13.46 4.68
C VAL A 553 13.28 12.74 3.65
N THR A 554 14.34 12.05 4.06
CA THR A 554 15.22 11.38 3.08
C THR A 554 14.55 10.16 2.46
N GLY A 555 13.76 9.42 3.22
CA GLY A 555 13.01 8.26 2.75
C GLY A 555 11.98 8.63 1.68
N LEU A 556 11.24 9.73 1.85
CA LEU A 556 10.27 10.20 0.86
C LEU A 556 10.96 10.61 -0.44
N PHE A 557 12.03 11.41 -0.36
CA PHE A 557 12.78 11.84 -1.54
C PHE A 557 13.36 10.64 -2.30
N LEU A 558 13.99 9.71 -1.58
CA LEU A 558 14.62 8.54 -2.18
C LEU A 558 13.55 7.63 -2.80
N ALA A 559 12.44 7.37 -2.10
CA ALA A 559 11.36 6.52 -2.61
C ALA A 559 10.73 7.10 -3.89
N VAL A 560 10.46 8.41 -3.93
CA VAL A 560 9.93 9.07 -5.13
C VAL A 560 10.92 8.97 -6.28
N ALA A 561 12.21 9.28 -6.03
CA ALA A 561 13.26 9.21 -7.04
C ALA A 561 13.36 7.80 -7.63
N MET A 562 13.41 6.77 -6.79
CA MET A 562 13.59 5.39 -7.20
C MET A 562 12.36 4.81 -7.92
N LEU A 563 11.15 5.23 -7.56
CA LEU A 563 9.91 4.66 -8.13
C LEU A 563 9.42 5.42 -9.37
N ILE A 564 9.36 6.75 -9.31
CA ILE A 564 8.91 7.57 -10.45
C ILE A 564 10.04 7.74 -11.45
N GLY A 565 11.24 8.09 -10.97
CA GLY A 565 12.43 8.21 -11.81
C GLY A 565 12.84 6.88 -12.43
N GLY A 566 12.81 5.79 -11.66
CA GLY A 566 13.07 4.44 -12.17
C GLY A 566 12.06 4.01 -13.24
N ALA A 567 10.79 4.37 -13.09
CA ALA A 567 9.77 4.11 -14.11
C ALA A 567 10.03 4.87 -15.42
N ALA A 568 10.49 6.13 -15.35
CA ALA A 568 10.87 6.89 -16.53
C ALA A 568 12.00 6.19 -17.32
N TRP A 569 12.97 5.61 -16.59
CA TRP A 569 14.06 4.85 -17.19
C TRP A 569 13.56 3.57 -17.85
N GLU A 570 12.69 2.80 -17.19
CA GLU A 570 12.11 1.57 -17.77
C GLU A 570 11.26 1.87 -19.01
N SER A 571 10.47 2.94 -18.98
CA SER A 571 9.71 3.40 -20.14
C SER A 571 10.63 3.73 -21.32
N ALA A 572 11.76 4.40 -21.08
CA ALA A 572 12.75 4.66 -22.12
C ALA A 572 13.27 3.35 -22.73
N LYS A 573 13.61 2.35 -21.90
CA LYS A 573 14.07 1.03 -22.39
C LYS A 573 13.04 0.32 -23.25
N ARG A 574 11.77 0.32 -22.82
CA ARG A 574 10.68 -0.31 -23.61
C ARG A 574 10.46 0.42 -24.93
N TYR A 575 10.53 1.75 -24.92
CA TYR A 575 10.46 2.55 -26.14
C TYR A 575 11.55 2.15 -27.14
N PHE A 576 12.78 1.96 -26.66
CA PHE A 576 13.88 1.44 -27.47
C PHE A 576 13.63 0.03 -27.99
N GLY A 577 13.34 -0.92 -27.09
CA GLY A 577 13.11 -2.32 -27.46
C GLY A 577 12.05 -2.46 -28.56
N ASN A 578 10.95 -1.72 -28.45
CA ASN A 578 9.90 -1.70 -29.46
C ASN A 578 10.35 -1.08 -30.79
N SER A 579 11.14 0.01 -30.75
CA SER A 579 11.65 0.65 -31.96
C SER A 579 12.70 -0.19 -32.70
N VAL A 580 13.53 -0.95 -31.99
CA VAL A 580 14.48 -1.91 -32.55
C VAL A 580 13.73 -3.09 -33.16
N ARG A 581 12.76 -3.68 -32.43
CA ARG A 581 11.94 -4.79 -32.95
C ARG A 581 11.15 -4.42 -34.20
N ALA A 582 10.70 -3.16 -34.30
CA ALA A 582 10.02 -2.64 -35.48
C ALA A 582 10.93 -2.52 -36.71
N LYS A 583 12.25 -2.38 -36.51
CA LYS A 583 13.25 -2.28 -37.59
C LYS A 583 13.94 -3.60 -37.93
N SER A 584 14.11 -4.49 -36.94
CA SER A 584 14.95 -5.70 -37.03
C SER A 584 14.18 -7.01 -37.16
N GLY A 585 12.85 -6.98 -37.02
CA GLY A 585 12.02 -8.18 -36.95
C GLY A 585 12.01 -8.83 -35.56
N PRO A 586 11.07 -9.77 -35.30
CA PRO A 586 10.84 -10.35 -33.98
C PRO A 586 11.96 -11.25 -33.43
N GLU A 587 12.93 -11.66 -34.27
CA GLU A 587 14.01 -12.61 -33.94
C GLU A 587 15.32 -11.97 -33.47
N SER A 588 15.46 -10.63 -33.45
CA SER A 588 16.66 -10.00 -32.89
C SER A 588 16.67 -10.12 -31.35
N GLY A 589 17.06 -11.28 -30.83
CA GLY A 589 17.19 -11.60 -29.41
C GLY A 589 18.33 -10.89 -28.67
N ALA A 590 18.86 -9.79 -29.21
CA ALA A 590 19.75 -8.92 -28.47
C ALA A 590 18.88 -8.02 -27.59
N ASP A 591 18.97 -8.17 -26.27
CA ASP A 591 18.58 -7.13 -25.33
C ASP A 591 19.67 -6.04 -25.48
N PRO A 592 19.47 -4.98 -26.31
CA PRO A 592 20.59 -4.14 -26.77
C PRO A 592 21.04 -3.16 -25.68
N VAL A 593 20.35 -3.17 -24.54
CA VAL A 593 20.47 -2.16 -23.50
C VAL A 593 20.95 -2.86 -22.24
N GLY A 594 22.27 -2.86 -22.02
CA GLY A 594 22.82 -3.14 -20.70
C GLY A 594 22.05 -2.34 -19.64
N GLY A 595 21.59 -3.01 -18.58
CA GLY A 595 20.86 -2.35 -17.50
C GLY A 595 19.95 -3.30 -16.73
N GLY A 596 20.52 -3.98 -15.74
CA GLY A 596 19.75 -4.47 -14.58
C GLY A 596 19.64 -3.42 -13.46
N GLU A 597 20.39 -2.31 -13.58
CA GLU A 597 20.60 -1.31 -12.52
C GLU A 597 19.28 -0.65 -12.07
N ASP A 598 18.49 -0.10 -12.99
CA ASP A 598 17.17 0.50 -12.73
C ASP A 598 16.19 -0.50 -12.10
N GLY A 599 16.28 -1.78 -12.47
CA GLY A 599 15.52 -2.88 -11.87
C GLY A 599 15.67 -2.92 -10.35
N PHE A 600 16.88 -2.68 -9.82
CA PHE A 600 17.10 -2.63 -8.37
C PHE A 600 16.46 -1.39 -7.72
N TYR A 601 16.50 -0.22 -8.38
CA TYR A 601 15.87 1.00 -7.86
C TYR A 601 14.36 0.81 -7.70
N GLN A 602 13.68 0.39 -8.77
CA GLN A 602 12.22 0.40 -8.79
C GLN A 602 11.56 -0.90 -8.29
N ALA A 603 12.31 -2.01 -8.24
CA ALA A 603 11.76 -3.31 -7.84
C ALA A 603 12.24 -3.78 -6.46
N VAL A 604 13.37 -3.27 -5.96
CA VAL A 604 13.95 -3.69 -4.67
C VAL A 604 13.91 -2.54 -3.66
N VAL A 605 14.69 -1.48 -3.86
CA VAL A 605 14.88 -0.45 -2.83
C VAL A 605 13.69 0.49 -2.72
N GLY A 606 13.26 1.09 -3.84
CA GLY A 606 12.16 2.04 -3.88
C GLY A 606 10.90 1.55 -3.17
N PRO A 607 10.39 0.33 -3.45
CA PRO A 607 9.23 -0.23 -2.76
C PRO A 607 9.46 -0.59 -1.28
N ALA A 608 10.71 -0.78 -0.84
CA ALA A 608 11.04 -1.13 0.55
C ALA A 608 11.19 0.11 1.47
N LEU A 609 11.35 1.30 0.90
CA LEU A 609 11.46 2.55 1.66
C LEU A 609 10.15 2.96 2.36
N PRO A 610 8.95 2.87 1.72
CA PRO A 610 7.68 3.11 2.39
C PRO A 610 7.49 2.35 3.71
N PRO A 611 7.57 1.00 3.76
CA PRO A 611 7.41 0.28 5.01
C PRO A 611 8.51 0.62 6.02
N LEU A 612 9.75 0.89 5.59
CA LEU A 612 10.82 1.35 6.50
C LEU A 612 10.45 2.64 7.22
N MET A 613 9.97 3.66 6.50
CA MET A 613 9.59 4.95 7.10
C MET A 613 8.51 4.79 8.17
N LYS A 614 7.48 3.99 7.88
CA LYS A 614 6.37 3.74 8.81
C LYS A 614 6.83 2.88 9.99
N LEU A 615 7.62 1.84 9.76
CA LEU A 615 8.06 0.93 10.80
C LEU A 615 8.94 1.65 11.85
N VAL A 616 9.87 2.50 11.43
CA VAL A 616 10.66 3.33 12.37
C VAL A 616 9.76 4.18 13.25
N ASN A 617 8.74 4.82 12.64
CA ASN A 617 7.82 5.68 13.38
C ASN A 617 6.89 4.90 14.32
N LEU A 618 6.45 3.71 13.91
CA LEU A 618 5.65 2.81 14.74
C LEU A 618 6.45 2.29 15.92
N VAL A 619 7.70 1.91 15.72
CA VAL A 619 8.60 1.49 16.83
C VAL A 619 8.79 2.65 17.79
N ALA A 620 9.04 3.87 17.29
CA ALA A 620 9.18 5.05 18.14
C ALA A 620 7.92 5.31 18.99
N LEU A 621 6.72 5.20 18.40
CA LEU A 621 5.46 5.31 19.12
C LEU A 621 5.26 4.23 20.19
N LEU A 622 5.69 3.00 19.94
CA LEU A 622 5.54 1.90 20.90
C LEU A 622 6.44 2.09 22.13
N ILE A 623 7.66 2.60 21.94
CA ILE A 623 8.67 2.73 23.00
C ILE A 623 8.66 4.09 23.70
N VAL A 624 8.01 5.13 23.16
CA VAL A 624 8.09 6.50 23.72
C VAL A 624 7.65 6.62 25.17
N SER A 625 6.72 5.76 25.60
CA SER A 625 6.23 5.74 26.99
C SER A 625 7.20 5.09 27.98
N TRP A 626 8.24 4.41 27.47
CA TRP A 626 9.28 3.73 28.26
C TRP A 626 10.52 4.60 28.46
N LEU A 627 10.70 5.56 27.55
CA LEU A 627 11.71 6.61 27.62
C LEU A 627 11.24 7.72 28.55
#